data_AF-F4YTZ8-F1
#
_entry.id   AF-F4YTZ8-F1
#
_cell.length_a   1.000
_cell.length_b   1.000
_cell.length_c   1.000
_cell.angle_alpha   90.00
_cell.angle_beta   90.00
_cell.angle_gamma   90.00
#
_symmetry.space_group_name_H-M   'P 1'
#
loop_
_entity.id
_entity.type
_entity.pdbx_description
1 polymer ?
#
loop_
_entity_poly.entity_id
_entity_poly.type
_entity_poly.pdbx_seq_one_letter_code
_entity_poly.pdbx_strand_id
1 'polypeptide(L)'
;MPRPANPKTPEGQAITDAIQRSEQSQARLADALDVSAGFISQFASGHRPVPWDKAEPLAALIGLRPDLISSEYRRLQNHFSRSHPQRLDAEIIIAAVAYAKRVAGLMADDSFAIEDRPQEMADAINATLEMKKVMEGSSEFEGRDGAVSRVSSPARAAQVGKESEPAPRRARKSA
;
A
#
# COMPACT_ATOMS: atom_id res chain seq x y z
N MET A 1 -20.13 42.16 21.02
CA MET A 1 -19.52 41.00 21.70
C MET A 1 -18.66 40.25 20.69
N PRO A 2 -17.40 39.88 21.00
CA PRO A 2 -16.61 39.04 20.11
C PRO A 2 -17.29 37.66 19.99
N ARG A 3 -17.36 37.14 18.76
CA ARG A 3 -18.00 35.85 18.46
C ARG A 3 -17.20 34.75 19.19
N PRO A 4 -17.84 33.84 19.96
CA PRO A 4 -17.12 32.72 20.57
C PRO A 4 -16.44 31.90 19.46
N ALA A 5 -15.21 31.45 19.73
CA ALA A 5 -14.47 30.62 18.80
C ALA A 5 -15.32 29.37 18.49
N ASN A 6 -15.62 29.14 17.22
CA ASN A 6 -16.33 27.94 16.79
C ASN A 6 -15.55 26.72 17.31
N PRO A 7 -16.23 25.70 17.88
CA PRO A 7 -15.54 24.47 18.27
C PRO A 7 -14.94 23.87 17.00
N LYS A 8 -13.60 23.97 16.88
CA LYS A 8 -12.88 23.36 15.78
C LYS A 8 -12.97 21.86 15.97
N THR A 9 -13.73 21.19 15.11
CA THR A 9 -13.68 19.72 15.09
C THR A 9 -12.24 19.29 14.80
N PRO A 10 -11.83 18.08 15.24
CA PRO A 10 -10.51 17.56 14.91
C PRO A 10 -10.23 17.58 13.40
N GLU A 11 -11.26 17.31 12.58
CA GLU A 11 -11.15 17.39 11.11
C GLU A 11 -10.91 18.84 10.64
N GLY A 12 -11.70 19.80 11.13
CA GLY A 12 -11.55 21.21 10.77
C GLY A 12 -10.19 21.78 11.17
N GLN A 13 -9.67 21.38 12.33
CA GLN A 13 -8.32 21.75 12.76
C GLN A 13 -7.25 21.15 11.85
N ALA A 14 -7.35 19.86 11.52
CA ALA A 14 -6.43 19.22 10.58
C ALA A 14 -6.42 19.91 9.21
N ILE A 15 -7.60 20.27 8.69
CA ILE A 15 -7.74 21.03 7.44
C ILE A 15 -7.09 22.40 7.57
N THR A 16 -7.36 23.13 8.65
CA THR A 16 -6.77 24.47 8.89
C THR A 16 -5.25 24.41 8.88
N ASP A 17 -4.66 23.48 9.63
CA ASP A 17 -3.22 23.35 9.76
C ASP A 17 -2.56 22.88 8.45
N ALA A 18 -3.27 22.07 7.66
CA ALA A 18 -2.79 21.60 6.37
C ALA A 18 -2.90 22.67 5.26
N ILE A 19 -3.95 23.49 5.26
CA ILE A 19 -4.05 24.65 4.36
C ILE A 19 -2.89 25.62 4.62
N GLN A 20 -2.58 25.89 5.90
CA GLN A 20 -1.44 26.74 6.25
C GLN A 20 -0.09 26.17 5.79
N ARG A 21 0.10 24.85 5.90
CA ARG A 21 1.34 24.17 5.48
C ARG A 21 1.48 24.00 3.96
N SER A 22 0.38 23.91 3.23
CA SER A 22 0.38 23.70 1.78
C SER A 22 0.51 24.99 0.98
N GLU A 23 0.49 26.16 1.64
CA GLU A 23 0.52 27.49 1.00
C GLU A 23 -0.59 27.69 -0.06
N GLN A 24 -1.64 26.86 -0.02
CA GLN A 24 -2.79 26.93 -0.91
C GLN A 24 -3.76 28.01 -0.43
N SER A 25 -4.29 28.81 -1.35
CA SER A 25 -5.36 29.75 -1.02
C SER A 25 -6.70 29.02 -0.95
N GLN A 26 -7.61 29.50 -0.09
CA GLN A 26 -8.97 28.95 -0.01
C GLN A 26 -9.73 29.06 -1.34
N ALA A 27 -9.45 30.11 -2.13
CA ALA A 27 -10.03 30.27 -3.47
C ALA A 27 -9.54 29.18 -4.43
N ARG A 28 -8.24 28.88 -4.44
CA ARG A 28 -7.67 27.84 -5.30
C ARG A 28 -8.20 26.44 -4.94
N LEU A 29 -8.36 26.17 -3.66
CA LEU A 29 -8.97 24.92 -3.19
C LEU A 29 -10.45 24.83 -3.60
N ALA A 30 -11.18 25.93 -3.48
CA ALA A 30 -12.58 26.02 -3.91
C ALA A 30 -12.74 25.75 -5.41
N ASP A 31 -11.92 26.39 -6.25
CA ASP A 31 -11.94 26.20 -7.70
C ASP A 31 -11.60 24.75 -8.09
N ALA A 32 -10.59 24.15 -7.45
CA ALA A 32 -10.19 22.77 -7.72
C ALA A 32 -11.25 21.73 -7.28
N LEU A 33 -12.11 22.09 -6.32
CA LEU A 33 -13.14 21.21 -5.78
C LEU A 33 -14.53 21.48 -6.37
N ASP A 34 -14.66 22.50 -7.24
CA ASP A 34 -15.94 23.00 -7.76
C ASP A 34 -16.92 23.34 -6.63
N VAL A 35 -16.43 24.10 -5.64
CA VAL A 35 -17.23 24.57 -4.48
C VAL A 35 -16.96 26.04 -4.22
N SER A 36 -17.84 26.72 -3.49
CA SER A 36 -17.57 28.10 -3.05
C SER A 36 -16.45 28.16 -2.01
N ALA A 37 -15.66 29.24 -2.00
CA ALA A 37 -14.66 29.51 -0.95
C ALA A 37 -15.26 29.52 0.46
N GLY A 38 -16.54 29.89 0.59
CA GLY A 38 -17.28 29.81 1.85
C GLY A 38 -17.37 28.38 2.40
N PHE A 39 -17.48 27.37 1.53
CA PHE A 39 -17.47 25.97 1.97
C PHE A 39 -16.11 25.54 2.52
N ILE A 40 -15.00 25.97 1.91
CA ILE A 40 -13.65 25.70 2.42
C ILE A 40 -13.49 26.27 3.84
N SER A 41 -13.98 27.49 4.06
CA SER A 41 -13.98 28.10 5.40
C SER A 41 -14.84 27.32 6.39
N GLN A 42 -16.04 26.87 5.99
CA GLN A 42 -16.92 26.06 6.85
C GLN A 42 -16.32 24.69 7.20
N PHE A 43 -15.60 24.07 6.25
CA PHE A 43 -14.87 22.82 6.48
C PHE A 43 -13.74 23.03 7.48
N ALA A 44 -12.91 24.05 7.27
CA ALA A 44 -11.80 24.39 8.16
C ALA A 44 -12.27 24.80 9.57
N SER A 45 -13.44 25.44 9.69
CA SER A 45 -14.01 25.78 11.00
C SER A 45 -14.75 24.63 11.67
N GLY A 46 -14.90 23.48 11.00
CA GLY A 46 -15.70 22.34 11.49
C GLY A 46 -17.21 22.61 11.56
N HIS A 47 -17.70 23.67 10.89
CA HIS A 47 -19.13 24.00 10.88
C HIS A 47 -19.92 23.06 9.96
N ARG A 48 -19.27 22.63 8.89
CA ARG A 48 -19.79 21.65 7.95
C ARG A 48 -18.77 20.52 7.80
N PRO A 49 -19.17 19.25 7.88
CA PRO A 49 -18.26 18.15 7.57
C PRO A 49 -17.91 18.16 6.07
N VAL A 50 -16.72 17.68 5.74
CA VAL A 50 -16.31 17.49 4.34
C VAL A 50 -17.09 16.31 3.75
N PRO A 51 -17.83 16.51 2.64
CA PRO A 51 -18.49 15.44 1.91
C PRO A 51 -17.51 14.35 1.47
N TRP A 52 -17.97 13.09 1.42
CA TRP A 52 -17.09 11.96 1.09
C TRP A 52 -16.47 12.04 -0.31
N ASP A 53 -17.22 12.58 -1.29
CA ASP A 53 -16.81 12.77 -2.68
C ASP A 53 -15.73 13.85 -2.84
N LYS A 54 -15.71 14.83 -1.92
CA LYS A 54 -14.74 15.93 -1.92
C LYS A 54 -13.54 15.67 -0.99
N ALA A 55 -13.59 14.63 -0.16
CA ALA A 55 -12.54 14.32 0.81
C ALA A 55 -11.21 13.96 0.13
N GLU A 56 -11.24 13.08 -0.86
CA GLU A 56 -10.04 12.63 -1.58
C GLU A 56 -9.35 13.74 -2.37
N PRO A 57 -10.04 14.53 -3.23
CA PRO A 57 -9.40 15.63 -3.93
C PRO A 57 -8.92 16.75 -3.00
N LEU A 58 -9.66 17.05 -1.93
CA LEU A 58 -9.23 18.05 -0.95
C LEU A 58 -7.95 17.59 -0.22
N ALA A 59 -7.94 16.33 0.22
CA ALA A 59 -6.82 15.73 0.91
C ALA A 59 -5.55 15.72 0.04
N ALA A 60 -5.67 15.41 -1.25
CA ALA A 60 -4.56 15.44 -2.20
C ALA A 60 -3.95 16.86 -2.34
N LEU A 61 -4.79 17.90 -2.38
CA LEU A 61 -4.33 19.29 -2.52
C LEU A 61 -3.61 19.82 -1.27
N ILE A 62 -4.02 19.36 -0.09
CA ILE A 62 -3.46 19.82 1.20
C ILE A 62 -2.47 18.82 1.82
N GLY A 63 -2.13 17.73 1.11
CA GLY A 63 -1.16 16.73 1.55
C GLY A 63 -1.59 15.93 2.79
N LEU A 64 -2.88 15.71 2.97
CA LEU A 64 -3.43 14.88 4.05
C LEU A 64 -4.01 13.59 3.51
N ARG A 65 -4.36 12.68 4.42
CA ARG A 65 -5.19 11.53 4.09
C ARG A 65 -6.68 11.87 4.23
N PRO A 66 -7.55 11.39 3.32
CA PRO A 66 -8.98 11.72 3.33
C PRO A 66 -9.72 11.24 4.59
N ASP A 67 -9.27 10.17 5.23
CA ASP A 67 -9.82 9.63 6.48
C ASP A 67 -9.67 10.58 7.68
N LEU A 68 -8.72 11.51 7.63
CA LEU A 68 -8.45 12.48 8.69
C LEU A 68 -9.34 13.73 8.60
N ILE A 69 -9.91 14.00 7.42
CA ILE A 69 -10.67 15.23 7.15
C ILE A 69 -12.16 14.98 6.92
N SER A 70 -12.57 13.73 6.69
CA SER A 70 -13.97 13.34 6.54
C SER A 70 -14.28 12.05 7.30
N SER A 71 -15.15 12.16 8.31
CA SER A 71 -15.68 11.02 9.05
C SER A 71 -16.58 10.13 8.19
N GLU A 72 -17.36 10.71 7.27
CA GLU A 72 -18.18 9.96 6.32
C GLU A 72 -17.33 9.16 5.33
N TYR A 73 -16.23 9.73 4.81
CA TYR A 73 -15.26 8.98 4.01
C TYR A 73 -14.71 7.77 4.79
N ARG A 74 -14.28 7.99 6.04
CA ARG A 74 -13.79 6.92 6.92
C ARG A 74 -14.85 5.83 7.13
N ARG A 75 -16.10 6.22 7.34
CA ARG A 75 -17.23 5.29 7.52
C ARG A 75 -17.46 4.45 6.26
N LEU A 76 -17.50 5.06 5.08
CA LEU A 76 -17.65 4.36 3.81
C LEU A 76 -16.47 3.43 3.56
N GLN A 77 -15.24 3.90 3.77
CA GLN A 77 -14.04 3.08 3.64
C GLN A 77 -14.11 1.86 4.56
N ASN A 78 -14.48 2.03 5.83
CA ASN A 78 -14.64 0.91 6.77
C ASN A 78 -15.76 -0.06 6.39
N HIS A 79 -16.86 0.45 5.84
CA HIS A 79 -17.98 -0.36 5.37
C HIS A 79 -17.54 -1.24 4.18
N PHE A 80 -16.96 -0.64 3.15
CA PHE A 80 -16.53 -1.37 1.96
C PHE A 80 -15.30 -2.24 2.19
N SER A 81 -14.39 -1.87 3.10
CA SER A 81 -13.24 -2.72 3.45
C SER A 81 -13.67 -4.04 4.09
N ARG A 82 -14.81 -4.07 4.77
CA ARG A 82 -15.40 -5.31 5.30
C ARG A 82 -16.09 -6.13 4.21
N SER A 83 -16.62 -5.48 3.17
CA SER A 83 -17.33 -6.13 2.06
C SER A 83 -16.40 -6.61 0.93
N HIS A 84 -15.23 -5.98 0.78
CA HIS A 84 -14.23 -6.27 -0.24
C HIS A 84 -12.86 -6.38 0.44
N PRO A 85 -12.49 -7.54 1.01
CA PRO A 85 -11.20 -7.73 1.66
C PRO A 85 -10.02 -7.58 0.70
N GLN A 86 -10.26 -7.65 -0.61
CA GLN A 86 -9.23 -7.51 -1.64
C GLN A 86 -9.42 -6.19 -2.38
N ARG A 87 -8.63 -5.18 -1.98
CA ARG A 87 -8.44 -4.00 -2.83
C ARG A 87 -7.73 -4.45 -4.11
N LEU A 88 -8.31 -4.12 -5.25
CA LEU A 88 -7.57 -4.12 -6.51
C LEU A 88 -6.56 -2.97 -6.43
N ASP A 89 -5.32 -3.31 -6.10
CA ASP A 89 -4.19 -2.38 -6.16
C ASP A 89 -3.65 -2.33 -7.60
N ALA A 90 -2.81 -1.33 -7.89
CA ALA A 90 -2.22 -1.16 -9.22
C ALA A 90 -1.39 -2.39 -9.62
N GLU A 91 -0.76 -3.07 -8.66
CA GLU A 91 0.05 -4.27 -8.91
C GLU A 91 -0.81 -5.45 -9.35
N ILE A 92 -1.95 -5.69 -8.70
CA ILE A 92 -2.94 -6.71 -9.07
C ILE A 92 -3.48 -6.41 -10.47
N ILE A 93 -3.78 -5.16 -10.78
CA ILE A 93 -4.28 -4.78 -12.10
C ILE A 93 -3.20 -5.01 -13.17
N ILE A 94 -1.96 -4.62 -12.93
CA ILE A 94 -0.84 -4.84 -13.88
C ILE A 94 -0.61 -6.35 -14.08
N ALA A 95 -0.59 -7.13 -13.00
CA ALA A 95 -0.46 -8.58 -13.07
C ALA A 95 -1.64 -9.22 -13.81
N ALA A 96 -2.86 -8.73 -13.59
CA ALA A 96 -4.06 -9.22 -14.26
C ALA A 96 -4.01 -8.91 -15.76
N VAL A 97 -3.61 -7.70 -16.16
CA VAL A 97 -3.42 -7.35 -17.58
C VAL A 97 -2.35 -8.25 -18.21
N ALA A 98 -1.22 -8.47 -17.54
CA ALA A 98 -0.16 -9.34 -18.05
C ALA A 98 -0.65 -10.79 -18.22
N TYR A 99 -1.44 -11.29 -17.26
CA TYR A 99 -2.06 -12.61 -17.34
C TYR A 99 -3.10 -12.69 -18.47
N ALA A 100 -3.96 -11.68 -18.60
CA ALA A 100 -4.97 -11.60 -19.66
C ALA A 100 -4.32 -11.57 -21.05
N LYS A 101 -3.26 -10.76 -21.25
CA LYS A 101 -2.47 -10.76 -22.50
C LYS A 101 -1.92 -12.15 -22.84
N ARG A 102 -1.41 -12.87 -21.83
CA ARG A 102 -0.88 -14.22 -22.01
C ARG A 102 -1.96 -15.21 -22.45
N VAL A 103 -3.15 -15.17 -21.82
CA VAL A 103 -4.30 -16.02 -22.18
C VAL A 103 -4.80 -15.67 -23.59
N ALA A 104 -4.83 -14.39 -23.91
CA ALA A 104 -5.21 -13.83 -25.20
C ALA A 104 -4.25 -14.16 -26.36
N GLY A 105 -3.07 -14.72 -26.07
CA GLY A 105 -2.00 -14.97 -27.04
C GLY A 105 -1.30 -13.70 -27.54
N LEU A 106 -1.45 -12.59 -26.82
CA LEU A 106 -0.86 -11.29 -27.16
C LEU A 106 0.59 -11.21 -26.64
N MET A 107 1.45 -10.54 -27.40
CA MET A 107 2.82 -10.25 -26.96
C MET A 107 2.82 -9.17 -25.88
N ALA A 108 3.94 -9.03 -25.16
CA ALA A 108 4.06 -8.06 -24.06
C ALA A 108 3.75 -6.62 -24.50
N ASP A 109 4.15 -6.26 -25.73
CA ASP A 109 3.99 -4.93 -26.32
C ASP A 109 2.60 -4.69 -26.94
N ASP A 110 1.81 -5.74 -27.14
CA ASP A 110 0.47 -5.61 -27.73
C ASP A 110 -0.50 -4.97 -26.74
N SER A 111 -1.36 -4.07 -27.21
CA SER A 111 -2.39 -3.45 -26.36
C SER A 111 -3.48 -4.45 -26.01
N PHE A 112 -3.85 -4.53 -24.73
CA PHE A 112 -5.03 -5.27 -24.28
C PHE A 112 -6.22 -4.32 -24.16
N ALA A 113 -7.22 -4.47 -25.03
CA ALA A 113 -8.45 -3.69 -24.97
C ALA A 113 -9.48 -4.42 -24.09
N ILE A 114 -9.79 -3.85 -22.93
CA ILE A 114 -10.74 -4.43 -21.96
C ILE A 114 -12.15 -4.50 -22.56
N GLU A 115 -12.52 -3.51 -23.39
CA GLU A 115 -13.84 -3.43 -24.04
C GLU A 115 -14.12 -4.63 -24.95
N ASP A 116 -13.09 -5.13 -25.63
CA ASP A 116 -13.22 -6.27 -26.53
C ASP A 116 -13.24 -7.61 -25.79
N ARG A 117 -12.62 -7.67 -24.60
CA ARG A 117 -12.38 -8.91 -23.86
C ARG A 117 -12.63 -8.77 -22.36
N PRO A 118 -13.84 -8.37 -21.94
CA PRO A 118 -14.12 -8.09 -20.53
C PRO A 118 -14.04 -9.36 -19.66
N GLN A 119 -14.42 -10.51 -20.21
CA GLN A 119 -14.39 -11.78 -19.46
C GLN A 119 -12.96 -12.25 -19.18
N GLU A 120 -12.05 -12.14 -20.16
CA GLU A 120 -10.64 -12.50 -19.98
C GLU A 120 -9.97 -11.64 -18.90
N MET A 121 -10.33 -10.35 -18.82
CA MET A 121 -9.86 -9.46 -17.76
C MET A 121 -10.44 -9.85 -16.40
N ALA A 122 -11.73 -10.16 -16.32
CA ALA A 122 -12.36 -10.58 -15.07
C ALA A 122 -11.74 -11.89 -14.53
N ASP A 123 -11.51 -12.86 -15.40
CA ASP A 123 -10.87 -14.12 -15.06
C ASP A 123 -9.41 -13.91 -14.62
N ALA A 124 -8.69 -13.00 -15.28
CA ALA A 124 -7.33 -12.64 -14.90
C ALA A 124 -7.24 -11.93 -13.53
N ILE A 125 -8.19 -11.04 -13.24
CA ILE A 125 -8.32 -10.41 -11.92
C ILE A 125 -8.55 -11.49 -10.85
N ASN A 126 -9.48 -12.41 -11.08
CA ASN A 126 -9.75 -13.48 -10.12
C ASN A 126 -8.53 -14.39 -9.92
N ALA A 127 -7.84 -14.78 -10.99
CA ALA A 127 -6.65 -15.61 -10.92
C ALA A 127 -5.52 -14.95 -10.12
N THR A 128 -5.27 -13.65 -10.36
CA THR A 128 -4.23 -12.90 -9.64
C THR A 128 -4.58 -12.68 -8.16
N LEU A 129 -5.85 -12.45 -7.84
CA LEU A 129 -6.32 -12.36 -6.46
C LEU A 129 -6.17 -13.68 -5.70
N GLU A 130 -6.45 -14.81 -6.34
CA GLU A 130 -6.26 -16.14 -5.74
C GLU A 130 -4.77 -16.48 -5.58
N MET A 131 -3.91 -16.14 -6.55
CA MET A 131 -2.46 -16.29 -6.41
C MET A 131 -1.91 -15.48 -5.23
N LYS A 132 -2.37 -14.23 -5.05
CA LYS A 132 -1.98 -13.38 -3.93
C LYS A 132 -2.40 -13.99 -2.59
N LYS A 133 -3.65 -14.48 -2.48
CA LYS A 133 -4.15 -15.20 -1.29
C LYS A 133 -3.29 -16.41 -0.95
N VAL A 134 -2.94 -17.22 -1.95
CA VAL A 134 -2.10 -18.41 -1.74
C VAL A 134 -0.71 -18.00 -1.24
N MET A 135 -0.08 -16.99 -1.84
CA MET A 135 1.24 -16.50 -1.42
C MET A 135 1.23 -15.95 0.01
N GLU A 136 0.25 -15.11 0.37
CA GLU A 136 0.10 -14.56 1.71
C GLU A 136 -0.16 -15.67 2.74
N GLY A 137 -1.05 -16.62 2.44
CA GLY A 137 -1.34 -17.77 3.31
C GLY A 137 -0.15 -18.73 3.49
N SER A 138 0.69 -18.93 2.47
CA SER A 138 1.92 -19.71 2.61
C SER A 138 2.99 -19.00 3.44
N SER A 139 3.07 -17.67 3.38
CA SER A 139 4.01 -16.88 4.19
C SER A 139 3.66 -16.86 5.68
N GLU A 140 2.38 -16.97 6.03
CA GLU A 140 1.93 -17.10 7.43
C GLU A 140 2.15 -18.51 8.00
N PHE A 141 2.23 -19.54 7.16
CA PHE A 141 2.45 -20.93 7.57
C PHE A 141 3.94 -21.23 7.82
N GLU A 142 4.86 -20.68 7.02
CA GLU A 142 6.31 -20.87 7.21
C GLU A 142 6.88 -20.14 8.45
N GLY A 143 6.13 -19.24 9.08
CA GLY A 143 6.54 -18.54 10.30
C GLY A 143 6.31 -19.27 11.62
N ARG A 144 5.66 -20.46 11.63
CA ARG A 144 5.24 -21.14 12.88
C ARG A 144 5.98 -22.43 13.25
N ASP A 145 6.76 -23.03 12.35
CA ASP A 145 7.52 -24.28 12.63
C ASP A 145 9.04 -24.06 12.74
N GLY A 146 9.43 -22.97 13.41
CA GLY A 146 10.82 -22.68 13.77
C GLY A 146 11.19 -23.06 15.21
N ALA A 147 10.63 -24.15 15.77
CA ALA A 147 10.96 -24.63 17.11
C ALA A 147 11.74 -25.96 17.04
N VAL A 148 12.92 -25.97 16.42
CA VAL A 148 13.83 -27.12 16.46
C VAL A 148 14.94 -26.88 17.48
N SER A 149 14.64 -27.26 18.71
CA SER A 149 15.50 -27.95 19.68
C SER A 149 16.99 -27.58 19.72
N ARG A 150 17.37 -26.67 20.63
CA ARG A 150 18.73 -26.56 21.15
C ARG A 150 19.02 -27.78 22.03
N VAL A 151 19.61 -28.83 21.46
CA VAL A 151 20.25 -29.89 22.25
C VAL A 151 21.65 -29.41 22.62
N SER A 152 21.81 -29.13 23.91
CA SER A 152 23.08 -28.86 24.59
C SER A 152 24.08 -30.00 24.37
N SER A 153 25.30 -29.68 23.96
CA SER A 153 26.47 -30.55 24.15
C SER A 153 27.42 -29.90 25.17
N PRO A 154 27.89 -30.63 26.20
CA PRO A 154 28.79 -30.07 27.20
C PRO A 154 30.24 -30.12 26.73
N ALA A 155 31.01 -29.16 27.25
CA ALA A 155 32.43 -28.95 27.02
C ALA A 155 33.30 -30.15 27.46
N ARG A 156 34.38 -30.42 26.73
CA ARG A 156 35.60 -31.04 27.28
C ARG A 156 36.85 -30.43 26.65
N ALA A 157 37.74 -29.98 27.55
CA ALA A 157 38.97 -29.27 27.28
C ALA A 157 40.17 -30.18 26.97
N ALA A 158 41.13 -29.59 26.25
CA ALA A 158 42.60 -29.73 26.31
C ALA A 158 43.30 -31.05 25.95
N GLN A 159 44.25 -30.95 25.00
CA GLN A 159 45.65 -31.45 24.94
C GLN A 159 46.07 -31.54 23.45
N VAL A 160 46.92 -30.67 22.90
CA VAL A 160 48.41 -30.53 22.98
C VAL A 160 49.18 -31.73 22.41
N GLY A 161 49.99 -31.46 21.38
CA GLY A 161 51.07 -32.29 20.83
C GLY A 161 50.78 -32.84 19.43
N LYS A 162 51.69 -32.89 18.45
CA LYS A 162 53.04 -32.38 18.20
C LYS A 162 53.38 -32.92 16.78
N GLU A 163 54.00 -32.09 15.93
CA GLU A 163 54.93 -32.43 14.82
C GLU A 163 54.41 -33.42 13.71
N SER A 164 54.59 -33.25 12.40
CA SER A 164 55.80 -32.92 11.62
C SER A 164 55.42 -32.62 10.14
N GLU A 165 56.16 -31.69 9.54
CA GLU A 165 56.37 -31.32 8.11
C GLU A 165 56.59 -32.48 7.07
N PRO A 166 56.90 -32.24 5.77
CA PRO A 166 56.42 -31.25 4.76
C PRO A 166 56.17 -31.88 3.34
N ALA A 167 55.89 -31.04 2.34
CA ALA A 167 55.57 -31.31 0.92
C ALA A 167 56.66 -32.08 0.08
N PRO A 168 56.46 -32.51 -1.20
CA PRO A 168 56.42 -31.56 -2.33
C PRO A 168 55.64 -31.93 -3.63
N ARG A 169 55.53 -30.90 -4.47
CA ARG A 169 55.11 -30.76 -5.88
C ARG A 169 55.32 -31.94 -6.85
N ARG A 170 54.43 -32.04 -7.85
CA ARG A 170 54.85 -32.24 -9.26
C ARG A 170 53.84 -31.70 -10.27
N ALA A 171 54.33 -30.87 -11.18
CA ALA A 171 53.67 -30.44 -12.41
C ALA A 171 54.31 -31.15 -13.61
N ARG A 172 53.54 -31.46 -14.67
CA ARG A 172 53.82 -31.10 -16.08
C ARG A 172 52.89 -31.79 -17.10
N LYS A 173 52.63 -31.02 -18.17
CA LYS A 173 52.03 -31.37 -19.48
C LYS A 173 52.87 -32.35 -20.30
N SER A 174 52.18 -33.18 -21.10
CA SER A 174 52.46 -33.64 -22.48
C SER A 174 51.56 -34.86 -22.73
N ALA A 175 50.89 -35.11 -23.86
CA ALA A 175 51.08 -34.71 -25.25
C ALA A 175 49.72 -34.62 -25.96
#